data_AF-A0A932CRY6-F1
#
_entry.id   AF-A0A932CRY6-F1
#
_cell.length_a   1.000
_cell.length_b   1.000
_cell.length_c   1.000
_cell.angle_alpha   90.00
_cell.angle_beta   90.00
_cell.angle_gamma   90.00
#
_symmetry.space_group_name_H-M   'P 1'
#
loop_
_entity.id
_entity.type
_entity.pdbx_description
1 polymer ?
#
loop_
_entity_poly.entity_id
_entity_poly.type
_entity_poly.pdbx_seq_one_letter_code
_entity_poly.pdbx_strand_id
1 'polypeptide(L)'
;MTDRLPDVDVLLDRHRDRFRRLLQAIVAEEAGEDPFAIPLERFRSASADEKAELVRRAAIIARDRVDRELRSRGAAWVVVAGDDVVASSPDPETVPAPEDVLRLGEPLGLVAYLFEAPLIEEVGPGVAAWARLTGADRYPTITLVVHDEQVRTVVADLDTGAHATLIDDRLASAPTATWFAGRHLGDQFLWAPILLDIEVPTTGGAPIRKAMAVRQVRDWALSPFVRINGARRALAGRDLLRAMGLRVELRSADSETRVLGTD
;
A
#
# COMPACT_ATOMS: atom_id res chain seq x y z
N MET A 1 -38.57 -28.20 -7.93
CA MET A 1 -37.81 -27.47 -8.97
C MET A 1 -36.38 -27.95 -8.89
N THR A 2 -35.78 -28.34 -10.01
CA THR A 2 -34.35 -28.70 -10.06
C THR A 2 -33.56 -27.45 -10.41
N ASP A 3 -32.78 -26.94 -9.45
CA ASP A 3 -31.80 -25.89 -9.76
C ASP A 3 -30.77 -26.46 -10.75
N ARG A 4 -30.65 -25.80 -11.90
CA ARG A 4 -29.55 -26.06 -12.81
C ARG A 4 -28.33 -25.36 -12.25
N LEU A 5 -27.35 -26.13 -11.79
CA LEU A 5 -26.02 -25.60 -11.53
C LEU A 5 -25.56 -24.81 -12.76
N PRO A 6 -25.09 -23.56 -12.59
CA PRO A 6 -24.59 -22.75 -13.70
C PRO A 6 -23.43 -23.48 -14.38
N ASP A 7 -23.38 -23.33 -15.70
CA ASP A 7 -22.35 -23.94 -16.53
C ASP A 7 -20.94 -23.55 -16.03
N VAL A 8 -20.12 -24.56 -15.76
CA VAL A 8 -18.79 -24.39 -15.18
C VAL A 8 -17.88 -23.65 -16.16
N ASP A 9 -18.01 -23.88 -17.47
CA ASP A 9 -17.18 -23.21 -18.47
C ASP A 9 -17.56 -21.73 -18.58
N VAL A 10 -18.86 -21.40 -18.46
CA VAL A 10 -19.35 -20.01 -18.41
C VAL A 10 -18.88 -19.29 -17.13
N LEU A 11 -18.81 -19.99 -15.99
CA LEU A 11 -18.21 -19.45 -14.76
C LEU A 11 -16.70 -19.25 -14.89
N LEU A 12 -15.99 -20.20 -15.51
CA LEU A 12 -14.54 -20.13 -15.72
C LEU A 12 -14.16 -18.99 -16.67
N ASP A 13 -14.87 -18.77 -17.76
CA ASP A 13 -14.60 -17.64 -18.67
C ASP A 13 -15.02 -16.30 -18.05
N ARG A 14 -16.16 -16.22 -17.33
CA ARG A 14 -16.57 -15.01 -16.57
C ARG A 14 -15.57 -14.63 -15.48
N HIS A 15 -14.86 -15.59 -14.91
CA HIS A 15 -13.91 -15.36 -13.81
C HIS A 15 -12.46 -15.74 -14.17
N ARG A 16 -12.11 -15.74 -15.46
CA ARG A 16 -10.85 -16.28 -15.98
C ARG A 16 -9.62 -15.75 -15.27
N ASP A 17 -9.53 -14.44 -15.07
CA ASP A 17 -8.39 -13.80 -14.41
C ASP A 17 -8.38 -13.97 -12.88
N ARG A 18 -9.54 -14.26 -12.27
CA ARG A 18 -9.62 -14.66 -10.86
C ARG A 18 -9.18 -16.10 -10.68
N PHE A 19 -9.64 -17.00 -11.55
CA PHE A 19 -9.27 -18.41 -11.53
C PHE A 19 -7.78 -18.60 -11.88
N ARG A 20 -7.26 -17.84 -12.84
CA ARG A 20 -5.83 -17.81 -13.19
C ARG A 20 -4.96 -17.35 -12.01
N ARG A 21 -5.32 -16.26 -11.32
CA ARG A 21 -4.63 -15.82 -10.09
C ARG A 21 -4.67 -16.89 -8.99
N LEU A 22 -5.79 -17.60 -8.85
CA LEU A 22 -5.97 -18.63 -7.84
C LEU A 22 -5.14 -19.90 -8.15
N LEU A 23 -5.08 -20.31 -9.42
CA LEU A 23 -4.16 -21.37 -9.87
C LEU A 23 -2.69 -20.94 -9.77
N GLN A 24 -2.35 -19.68 -10.03
CA GLN A 24 -0.98 -19.16 -9.85
C GLN A 24 -0.57 -19.15 -8.38
N ALA A 25 -1.49 -18.87 -7.45
CA ALA A 25 -1.25 -19.02 -6.03
C ALA A 25 -0.95 -20.48 -5.65
N ILE A 26 -1.83 -21.42 -6.02
CA ILE A 26 -1.66 -22.86 -5.76
C ILE A 26 -0.35 -23.40 -6.38
N VAL A 27 0.00 -23.00 -7.60
CA VAL A 27 1.26 -23.44 -8.23
C VAL A 27 2.49 -22.79 -7.56
N ALA A 28 2.39 -21.55 -7.06
CA ALA A 28 3.48 -20.92 -6.29
C ALA A 28 3.59 -21.44 -4.84
N GLU A 29 2.56 -22.13 -4.35
CA GLU A 29 2.47 -22.83 -3.08
C GLU A 29 3.03 -24.27 -3.19
N GLU A 30 2.67 -25.03 -4.23
CA GLU A 30 3.18 -26.40 -4.43
C GLU A 30 4.58 -26.47 -5.09
N ALA A 31 4.94 -25.54 -5.98
CA ALA A 31 6.20 -25.61 -6.75
C ALA A 31 7.35 -24.78 -6.18
N GLY A 32 7.18 -24.13 -5.03
CA GLY A 32 8.17 -23.23 -4.45
C GLY A 32 8.34 -23.41 -2.95
N GLU A 33 9.59 -23.36 -2.50
CA GLU A 33 9.99 -23.39 -1.08
C GLU A 33 9.20 -22.37 -0.23
N ASP A 34 8.73 -22.77 0.95
CA ASP A 34 7.94 -21.90 1.83
C ASP A 34 8.75 -20.67 2.26
N PRO A 35 8.31 -19.43 1.96
CA PRO A 35 9.01 -18.22 2.37
C PRO A 35 9.20 -18.11 3.89
N PHE A 36 8.30 -18.65 4.71
CA PHE A 36 8.42 -18.61 6.18
C PHE A 36 9.47 -19.58 6.73
N ALA A 37 9.90 -20.56 5.95
CA ALA A 37 10.97 -21.50 6.28
C ALA A 37 12.36 -21.05 5.78
N ILE A 38 12.46 -19.93 5.05
CA ILE A 38 13.74 -19.47 4.48
C ILE A 38 14.68 -18.93 5.57
N PRO A 39 15.95 -19.37 5.62
CA PRO A 39 16.95 -18.80 6.52
C PRO A 39 17.24 -17.32 6.25
N LEU A 40 17.32 -16.52 7.31
CA LEU A 40 17.51 -15.07 7.24
C LEU A 40 18.75 -14.67 6.42
N GLU A 41 19.87 -15.39 6.56
CA GLU A 41 21.11 -15.12 5.83
C GLU A 41 21.00 -15.36 4.32
N ARG A 42 20.16 -16.31 3.89
CA ARG A 42 19.85 -16.52 2.47
C ARG A 42 18.99 -15.36 1.93
N PHE A 43 17.99 -14.92 2.69
CA PHE A 43 17.21 -13.74 2.31
C PHE A 43 18.07 -12.48 2.25
N ARG A 44 18.93 -12.22 3.25
CA ARG A 44 19.91 -11.10 3.24
C ARG A 44 20.77 -11.11 1.98
N SER A 45 21.28 -12.29 1.61
CA SER A 45 22.14 -12.50 0.43
C SER A 45 21.42 -12.42 -0.92
N ALA A 46 20.09 -12.53 -0.95
CA ALA A 46 19.29 -12.53 -2.18
C ALA A 46 19.20 -11.15 -2.85
N SER A 47 18.95 -11.14 -4.17
CA SER A 47 18.72 -9.92 -4.94
C SER A 47 17.42 -9.21 -4.54
N ALA A 48 17.27 -7.94 -4.93
CA ALA A 48 16.07 -7.15 -4.64
C ALA A 48 14.79 -7.75 -5.28
N ASP A 49 14.92 -8.44 -6.42
CA ASP A 49 13.80 -9.08 -7.11
C ASP A 49 13.41 -10.42 -6.47
N GLU A 50 14.39 -11.22 -6.02
CA GLU A 50 14.12 -12.41 -5.21
C GLU A 50 13.47 -12.05 -3.88
N LYS A 51 13.98 -11.03 -3.17
CA LYS A 51 13.35 -10.49 -1.94
C LYS A 51 11.91 -10.06 -2.19
N ALA A 52 11.67 -9.31 -3.26
CA ALA A 52 10.33 -8.88 -3.68
C ALA A 52 9.39 -10.06 -3.98
N GLU A 53 9.88 -11.13 -4.63
CA GLU A 53 9.08 -12.31 -4.93
C GLU A 53 8.77 -13.14 -3.68
N LEU A 54 9.74 -13.33 -2.77
CA LEU A 54 9.51 -14.01 -1.50
C LEU A 54 8.48 -13.28 -0.63
N VAL A 55 8.49 -11.94 -0.63
CA VAL A 55 7.47 -11.11 0.05
C VAL A 55 6.10 -11.25 -0.61
N ARG A 56 6.01 -11.28 -1.95
CA ARG A 56 4.73 -11.56 -2.65
C ARG A 56 4.17 -12.93 -2.28
N ARG A 57 5.00 -13.98 -2.31
CA ARG A 57 4.60 -15.35 -1.96
C ARG A 57 4.17 -15.47 -0.50
N ALA A 58 4.90 -14.86 0.43
CA ALA A 58 4.53 -14.82 1.86
C ALA A 58 3.14 -14.19 2.07
N ALA A 59 2.84 -13.11 1.35
CA ALA A 59 1.55 -12.40 1.41
C ALA A 59 0.39 -13.12 0.68
N ILE A 60 0.68 -14.12 -0.16
CA ILE A 60 -0.32 -15.04 -0.72
C ILE A 60 -0.61 -16.13 0.30
N ILE A 61 0.44 -16.85 0.75
CA ILE A 61 0.35 -18.05 1.59
C ILE A 61 -0.24 -17.72 2.98
N ALA A 62 0.28 -16.70 3.67
CA ALA A 62 -0.17 -16.39 5.03
C ALA A 62 -1.49 -15.61 5.10
N ARG A 63 -2.12 -15.28 3.96
CA ARG A 63 -3.26 -14.34 3.88
C ARG A 63 -4.36 -14.60 4.91
N ASP A 64 -4.93 -15.80 4.96
CA ASP A 64 -6.09 -16.11 5.82
C ASP A 64 -5.71 -16.34 7.29
N ARG A 65 -4.41 -16.45 7.59
CA ARG A 65 -3.81 -16.41 8.93
C ARG A 65 -3.61 -14.96 9.37
N VAL A 66 -2.98 -14.12 8.52
CA VAL A 66 -2.76 -12.69 8.74
C VAL A 66 -4.07 -11.92 8.90
N ASP A 67 -5.04 -12.09 7.99
CA ASP A 67 -6.37 -11.48 8.07
C ASP A 67 -7.10 -11.86 9.39
N ARG A 68 -6.75 -13.01 10.00
CA ARG A 68 -7.29 -13.47 11.29
C ARG A 68 -6.55 -12.87 12.48
N GLU A 69 -5.21 -12.85 12.47
CA GLU A 69 -4.38 -12.28 13.53
C GLU A 69 -4.57 -10.77 13.69
N LEU A 70 -4.68 -10.04 12.58
CA LEU A 70 -5.00 -8.60 12.59
C LEU A 70 -6.35 -8.35 13.30
N ARG A 71 -7.39 -9.10 12.92
CA ARG A 71 -8.74 -8.97 13.52
C ARG A 71 -8.80 -9.41 14.98
N SER A 72 -8.15 -10.51 15.36
CA SER A 72 -8.21 -11.04 16.73
C SER A 72 -7.43 -10.18 17.73
N ARG A 73 -6.38 -9.49 17.28
CA ARG A 73 -5.55 -8.58 18.09
C ARG A 73 -6.05 -7.13 18.08
N GLY A 74 -6.96 -6.77 17.18
CA GLY A 74 -7.30 -5.37 16.89
C GLY A 74 -6.11 -4.58 16.35
N ALA A 75 -5.22 -5.25 15.61
CA ALA A 75 -3.94 -4.71 15.19
C ALA A 75 -4.04 -4.06 13.79
N ALA A 76 -3.42 -2.87 13.65
CA ALA A 76 -3.18 -2.24 12.36
C ALA A 76 -2.08 -2.97 11.57
N TRP A 77 -1.11 -3.57 12.27
CA TRP A 77 -0.05 -4.38 11.66
C TRP A 77 0.43 -5.52 12.56
N VAL A 78 0.94 -6.57 11.93
CA VAL A 78 1.58 -7.75 12.54
C VAL A 78 2.89 -8.06 11.83
N VAL A 79 3.88 -8.56 12.57
CA VAL A 79 5.11 -9.16 12.01
C VAL A 79 5.08 -10.65 12.31
N VAL A 80 5.30 -11.46 11.27
CA VAL A 80 5.27 -12.93 11.32
C VAL A 80 6.65 -13.48 10.97
N ALA A 81 7.16 -14.42 11.77
CA ALA A 81 8.36 -15.19 11.46
C ALA A 81 8.07 -16.67 11.74
N GLY A 82 8.18 -17.53 10.72
CA GLY A 82 7.67 -18.90 10.81
C GLY A 82 6.18 -18.95 11.17
N ASP A 83 5.85 -19.80 12.16
CA ASP A 83 4.49 -19.96 12.68
C ASP A 83 4.09 -18.94 13.76
N ASP A 84 5.01 -18.06 14.19
CA ASP A 84 4.75 -17.09 15.26
C ASP A 84 4.47 -15.66 14.75
N VAL A 85 3.60 -14.95 15.47
CA VAL A 85 3.45 -13.48 15.36
C VAL A 85 4.36 -12.85 16.40
N VAL A 86 5.52 -12.36 15.95
CA VAL A 86 6.62 -11.87 16.80
C VAL A 86 6.45 -10.40 17.22
N ALA A 87 5.65 -9.61 16.51
CA ALA A 87 5.24 -8.27 16.93
C ALA A 87 3.88 -7.87 16.36
N SER A 88 3.19 -6.90 16.98
CA SER A 88 1.94 -6.33 16.49
C SER A 88 1.61 -5.00 17.19
N SER A 89 0.92 -4.08 16.52
CA SER A 89 0.43 -2.83 17.12
C SER A 89 -0.98 -2.46 16.60
N PRO A 90 -1.85 -1.87 17.43
CA PRO A 90 -3.09 -1.23 16.97
C PRO A 90 -2.85 0.10 16.25
N ASP A 91 -1.65 0.68 16.33
CA ASP A 91 -1.34 1.99 15.77
C ASP A 91 -0.67 1.89 14.38
N PRO A 92 -1.32 2.38 13.29
CA PRO A 92 -0.74 2.38 11.95
C PRO A 92 0.40 3.39 11.75
N GLU A 93 0.64 4.30 12.70
CA GLU A 93 1.74 5.26 12.66
C GLU A 93 3.02 4.68 13.30
N THR A 94 2.94 3.53 14.01
CA THR A 94 4.10 2.85 14.65
C THR A 94 4.71 1.73 13.81
N VAL A 95 4.59 1.76 12.49
CA VAL A 95 5.09 0.69 11.60
C VAL A 95 6.63 0.60 11.66
N PRO A 96 7.22 -0.58 11.94
CA PRO A 96 8.67 -0.76 12.02
C PRO A 96 9.36 -0.58 10.66
N ALA A 97 10.60 -0.09 10.67
CA ALA A 97 11.43 0.02 9.46
C ALA A 97 11.90 -1.37 8.97
N PRO A 98 12.30 -1.52 7.69
CA PRO A 98 12.84 -2.76 7.12
C PRO A 98 13.82 -3.54 8.01
N GLU A 99 14.82 -2.86 8.58
CA GLU A 99 15.83 -3.51 9.42
C GLU A 99 15.33 -3.86 10.83
N ASP A 100 14.28 -3.19 11.34
CA ASP A 100 13.61 -3.58 12.59
C ASP A 100 12.77 -4.84 12.38
N VAL A 101 12.07 -4.93 11.24
CA VAL A 101 11.33 -6.14 10.85
C VAL A 101 12.27 -7.32 10.74
N LEU A 102 13.39 -7.21 10.00
CA LEU A 102 14.34 -8.31 9.85
C LEU A 102 14.99 -8.73 11.18
N ARG A 103 15.25 -7.79 12.09
CA ARG A 103 15.76 -8.09 13.45
C ARG A 103 14.80 -8.91 14.30
N LEU A 104 13.49 -8.84 14.09
CA LEU A 104 12.52 -9.71 14.77
C LEU A 104 12.61 -11.18 14.35
N GLY A 105 13.23 -11.48 13.20
CA GLY A 105 13.48 -12.85 12.73
C GLY A 105 14.78 -13.48 13.24
N GLU A 106 15.74 -12.66 13.70
CA GLU A 106 17.07 -13.12 14.14
C GLU A 106 17.04 -14.20 15.24
N PRO A 107 16.19 -14.14 16.29
CA PRO A 107 16.14 -15.17 17.33
C PRO A 107 15.72 -16.56 16.83
N LEU A 108 15.05 -16.61 15.67
CA LEU A 108 14.60 -17.86 15.02
C LEU A 108 15.51 -18.27 13.84
N GLY A 109 16.40 -17.38 13.39
CA GLY A 109 17.18 -17.55 12.16
C GLY A 109 16.35 -17.48 10.87
N LEU A 110 15.10 -17.04 10.93
CA LEU A 110 14.12 -17.02 9.84
C LEU A 110 13.87 -15.61 9.31
N VAL A 111 13.28 -15.51 8.12
CA VAL A 111 12.77 -14.22 7.60
C VAL A 111 11.51 -13.82 8.37
N ALA A 112 11.50 -12.59 8.88
CA ALA A 112 10.31 -11.94 9.41
C ALA A 112 9.64 -11.09 8.32
N TYR A 113 8.31 -11.19 8.21
CA TYR A 113 7.48 -10.51 7.24
C TYR A 113 6.47 -9.59 7.95
N LEU A 114 6.47 -8.31 7.60
CA LEU A 114 5.46 -7.34 8.02
C LEU A 114 4.20 -7.48 7.15
N PHE A 115 3.04 -7.49 7.80
CA PHE A 115 1.73 -7.39 7.16
C PHE A 115 0.89 -6.34 7.86
N GLU A 116 0.10 -5.59 7.08
CA GLU A 116 -0.84 -4.59 7.60
C GLU A 116 -2.29 -4.98 7.33
N ALA A 117 -3.19 -4.41 8.12
CA ALA A 117 -4.59 -4.31 7.76
C ALA A 117 -4.73 -3.62 6.38
N PRO A 118 -5.79 -3.92 5.60
CA PRO A 118 -6.01 -3.29 4.31
C PRO A 118 -5.96 -1.76 4.41
N LEU A 119 -5.02 -1.15 3.68
CA LEU A 119 -4.72 0.29 3.70
C LEU A 119 -5.91 1.20 3.41
N ILE A 120 -6.92 0.64 2.73
CA ILE A 120 -8.16 1.28 2.34
C ILE A 120 -9.28 0.29 2.69
N GLU A 121 -10.03 0.58 3.76
CA GLU A 121 -11.39 0.08 3.90
C GLU A 121 -12.26 0.82 2.88
N GLU A 122 -12.47 0.22 1.71
CA GLU A 122 -13.52 0.68 0.80
C GLU A 122 -14.87 0.41 1.46
N VAL A 123 -15.40 1.45 2.10
CA VAL A 123 -16.75 1.44 2.67
C VAL A 123 -17.73 1.04 1.55
N GLY A 124 -18.52 0.00 1.79
CA GLY A 124 -19.42 -0.58 0.79
C GLY A 124 -20.30 0.50 0.14
N PRO A 125 -20.61 0.36 -1.17
CA PRO A 125 -20.88 1.43 -2.13
C PRO A 125 -21.57 2.67 -1.53
N GLY A 126 -20.76 3.61 -1.05
CA GLY A 126 -21.20 4.60 -0.05
C GLY A 126 -20.27 5.79 0.11
N VAL A 127 -19.88 6.42 -1.00
CA VAL A 127 -19.19 7.73 -1.07
C VAL A 127 -17.78 7.79 -0.46
N ALA A 128 -16.79 7.64 -1.33
CA ALA A 128 -15.59 8.47 -1.27
C ALA A 128 -15.32 9.06 -2.67
N ALA A 129 -14.94 10.33 -2.69
CA ALA A 129 -14.43 11.08 -3.82
C ALA A 129 -13.35 12.01 -3.23
N TRP A 130 -12.29 12.44 -3.93
CA TRP A 130 -12.35 13.12 -5.22
C TRP A 130 -10.95 13.08 -5.95
N ALA A 131 -10.85 12.54 -7.20
CA ALA A 131 -9.77 12.62 -8.27
C ALA A 131 -10.15 12.03 -9.70
N ARG A 132 -10.15 12.81 -10.83
CA ARG A 132 -11.05 12.66 -12.04
C ARG A 132 -11.14 11.26 -12.67
N LEU A 133 -12.36 10.71 -12.77
CA LEU A 133 -12.64 9.34 -13.23
C LEU A 133 -13.06 9.23 -14.70
N THR A 134 -14.32 9.52 -15.03
CA THR A 134 -14.84 9.47 -16.41
C THR A 134 -15.82 10.59 -16.72
N GLY A 135 -15.81 11.08 -17.97
CA GLY A 135 -16.75 12.11 -18.43
C GLY A 135 -16.66 13.41 -17.62
N ALA A 136 -17.78 13.81 -17.01
CA ALA A 136 -17.87 14.97 -16.12
C ALA A 136 -17.49 14.65 -14.66
N ASP A 137 -17.35 13.37 -14.30
CA ASP A 137 -17.03 12.97 -12.93
C ASP A 137 -15.68 13.54 -12.52
N ARG A 138 -15.78 14.48 -11.60
CA ARG A 138 -14.76 15.41 -11.15
C ARG A 138 -14.75 15.36 -9.66
N TYR A 139 -13.56 15.60 -9.22
CA TYR A 139 -12.91 14.69 -8.33
C TYR A 139 -11.47 15.32 -8.51
N PRO A 140 -10.88 16.21 -7.66
CA PRO A 140 -9.57 16.85 -7.92
C PRO A 140 -8.48 16.27 -6.99
N THR A 141 -7.57 17.07 -6.43
CA THR A 141 -6.22 16.61 -6.06
C THR A 141 -5.53 17.59 -5.11
N ILE A 142 -4.52 17.14 -4.36
CA ILE A 142 -3.57 18.01 -3.65
C ILE A 142 -2.22 18.06 -4.40
N THR A 143 -1.62 19.24 -4.50
CA THR A 143 -0.26 19.38 -5.05
C THR A 143 0.75 19.06 -3.96
N LEU A 144 1.65 18.11 -4.23
CA LEU A 144 2.82 17.84 -3.40
C LEU A 144 4.08 18.27 -4.15
N VAL A 145 5.03 18.87 -3.46
CA VAL A 145 6.38 19.10 -3.94
C VAL A 145 7.28 18.17 -3.15
N VAL A 146 7.81 17.15 -3.81
CA VAL A 146 8.74 16.18 -3.21
C VAL A 146 10.14 16.76 -3.27
N HIS A 147 10.81 16.88 -2.12
CA HIS A 147 12.22 17.24 -2.02
C HIS A 147 13.07 16.00 -1.71
N ASP A 148 13.89 15.65 -2.68
CA ASP A 148 14.92 14.61 -2.63
C ASP A 148 16.13 15.15 -3.45
N GLU A 149 16.99 14.29 -4.01
CA GLU A 149 18.03 14.66 -5.00
C GLU A 149 17.51 15.58 -6.13
N GLN A 150 16.23 15.46 -6.48
CA GLN A 150 15.54 16.33 -7.42
C GLN A 150 14.22 16.81 -6.81
N VAL A 151 13.95 18.11 -6.91
CA VAL A 151 12.65 18.67 -6.52
C VAL A 151 11.62 18.35 -7.60
N ARG A 152 10.54 17.67 -7.21
CA ARG A 152 9.51 17.14 -8.14
C ARG A 152 8.11 17.54 -7.68
N THR A 153 7.45 18.42 -8.44
CA THR A 153 6.03 18.72 -8.24
C THR A 153 5.19 17.57 -8.79
N VAL A 154 4.32 17.00 -7.96
CA VAL A 154 3.36 15.97 -8.34
C VAL A 154 1.96 16.37 -7.93
N VAL A 155 1.00 15.85 -8.68
CA VAL A 155 -0.41 15.96 -8.35
C VAL A 155 -0.83 14.63 -7.72
N ALA A 156 -1.26 14.66 -6.46
CA ALA A 156 -1.69 13.51 -5.70
C ALA A 156 -3.20 13.49 -5.53
N ASP A 157 -3.80 12.31 -5.64
CA ASP A 157 -5.22 12.12 -5.35
C ASP A 157 -5.41 12.20 -3.83
N LEU A 158 -6.34 13.04 -3.34
CA LEU A 158 -6.56 13.23 -1.90
C LEU A 158 -7.55 12.19 -1.38
N ASP A 159 -7.04 11.15 -0.73
CA ASP A 159 -7.81 9.99 -0.28
C ASP A 159 -7.82 9.95 1.26
N THR A 160 -8.90 10.47 1.84
CA THR A 160 -9.12 10.44 3.29
C THR A 160 -9.56 9.06 3.81
N GLY A 161 -9.82 8.09 2.91
CA GLY A 161 -10.04 6.67 3.24
C GLY A 161 -8.74 5.93 3.52
N ALA A 162 -7.66 6.28 2.81
CA ALA A 162 -6.32 5.77 3.09
C ALA A 162 -5.72 6.35 4.39
N HIS A 163 -5.12 5.50 5.24
CA HIS A 163 -4.39 6.01 6.41
C HIS A 163 -3.03 6.62 6.05
N ALA A 164 -2.35 6.09 5.04
CA ALA A 164 -1.01 6.48 4.66
C ALA A 164 -0.91 7.09 3.26
N THR A 165 0.09 7.96 3.08
CA THR A 165 0.46 8.59 1.81
C THR A 165 1.34 7.64 1.01
N LEU A 166 0.94 7.38 -0.22
CA LEU A 166 1.63 6.47 -1.14
C LEU A 166 2.13 7.23 -2.36
N ILE A 167 3.34 6.91 -2.82
CA ILE A 167 3.97 7.58 -3.97
C ILE A 167 4.57 6.58 -4.96
N ASP A 168 4.71 7.01 -6.22
CA ASP A 168 5.45 6.30 -7.25
C ASP A 168 6.94 6.18 -6.87
N ASP A 169 7.50 4.97 -6.99
CA ASP A 169 8.89 4.65 -6.62
C ASP A 169 9.93 5.53 -7.35
N ARG A 170 9.62 6.04 -8.54
CA ARG A 170 10.50 6.93 -9.33
C ARG A 170 10.49 8.38 -8.84
N LEU A 171 9.72 8.69 -7.80
CA LEU A 171 9.73 10.01 -7.16
C LEU A 171 10.77 10.11 -6.05
N ALA A 172 11.31 8.99 -5.58
CA ALA A 172 12.43 8.92 -4.64
C ALA A 172 13.71 8.40 -5.34
N SER A 173 14.87 8.75 -4.81
CA SER A 173 16.18 8.17 -5.14
C SER A 173 16.68 7.20 -4.06
N ALA A 174 15.99 7.13 -2.90
CA ALA A 174 16.41 6.33 -1.76
C ALA A 174 16.48 4.81 -2.08
N PRO A 175 17.61 4.14 -1.85
CA PRO A 175 17.75 2.71 -2.14
C PRO A 175 16.88 1.86 -1.21
N THR A 176 16.17 0.88 -1.77
CA THR A 176 15.17 0.10 -1.04
C THR A 176 15.72 -1.25 -0.60
N ALA A 177 16.05 -1.38 0.70
CA ALA A 177 16.67 -2.59 1.26
C ALA A 177 15.73 -3.81 1.30
N THR A 178 14.45 -3.60 1.62
CA THR A 178 13.39 -4.62 1.58
C THR A 178 12.08 -4.01 1.12
N TRP A 179 11.20 -4.85 0.59
CA TRP A 179 9.82 -4.50 0.23
C TRP A 179 8.84 -5.21 1.18
N PHE A 180 7.65 -4.64 1.34
CA PHE A 180 6.52 -5.21 2.04
C PHE A 180 5.33 -5.37 1.09
N ALA A 181 4.42 -6.29 1.40
CA ALA A 181 3.19 -6.44 0.62
C ALA A 181 2.08 -5.51 1.13
N GLY A 182 1.32 -4.94 0.19
CA GLY A 182 0.08 -4.20 0.44
C GLY A 182 -1.06 -4.76 -0.40
N ARG A 183 -2.31 -4.41 -0.05
CA ARG A 183 -3.52 -4.80 -0.80
C ARG A 183 -4.43 -3.58 -1.01
N HIS A 184 -4.92 -3.39 -2.23
CA HIS A 184 -5.90 -2.36 -2.61
C HIS A 184 -6.76 -2.90 -3.76
N LEU A 185 -8.08 -2.65 -3.75
CA LEU A 185 -9.05 -3.19 -4.71
C LEU A 185 -8.96 -4.72 -4.90
N GLY A 186 -8.61 -5.43 -3.81
CA GLY A 186 -8.44 -6.89 -3.80
C GLY A 186 -7.13 -7.41 -4.41
N ASP A 187 -6.34 -6.57 -5.08
CA ASP A 187 -5.06 -6.91 -5.69
C ASP A 187 -3.87 -6.50 -4.82
N GLN A 188 -2.74 -7.19 -5.00
CA GLN A 188 -1.50 -6.95 -4.26
C GLN A 188 -0.63 -5.88 -4.93
N PHE A 189 0.19 -5.22 -4.12
CA PHE A 189 1.31 -4.38 -4.57
C PHE A 189 2.48 -4.52 -3.59
N LEU A 190 3.66 -4.06 -4.00
CA LEU A 190 4.83 -3.95 -3.12
C LEU A 190 5.09 -2.49 -2.75
N TRP A 191 5.45 -2.25 -1.50
CA TRP A 191 5.74 -0.90 -0.99
C TRP A 191 6.85 -0.94 0.07
N ALA A 192 7.46 0.19 0.35
CA ALA A 192 8.42 0.33 1.44
C ALA A 192 8.27 1.71 2.11
N PRO A 193 8.49 1.83 3.44
CA PRO A 193 8.51 3.11 4.11
C PRO A 193 9.82 3.85 3.80
N ILE A 194 9.72 5.13 3.44
CA ILE A 194 10.87 6.03 3.29
C ILE A 194 10.56 7.37 3.95
N LEU A 195 11.59 8.03 4.48
CA LEU A 195 11.48 9.40 4.96
C LEU A 195 11.72 10.35 3.77
N LEU A 196 10.74 11.19 3.44
CA LEU A 196 10.89 12.24 2.43
C LEU A 196 10.48 13.59 3.00
N ASP A 197 11.12 14.64 2.50
CA ASP A 197 10.77 16.02 2.79
C ASP A 197 9.71 16.49 1.78
N ILE A 198 8.47 16.57 2.24
CA ILE A 198 7.31 16.91 1.41
C ILE A 198 6.90 18.36 1.70
N GLU A 199 6.63 19.12 0.66
CA GLU A 199 6.09 20.47 0.73
C GLU A 199 4.70 20.54 0.07
N VAL A 200 3.77 21.25 0.70
CA VAL A 200 2.39 21.45 0.23
C VAL A 200 2.14 22.95 0.07
N PRO A 201 1.97 23.45 -1.17
CA PRO A 201 1.60 24.84 -1.43
C PRO A 201 0.23 25.19 -0.83
N THR A 202 0.13 26.34 -0.18
CA THR A 202 -1.12 26.83 0.43
C THR A 202 -1.78 27.91 -0.42
N THR A 203 -3.10 28.06 -0.27
CA THR A 203 -3.90 29.04 -1.01
C THR A 203 -3.78 30.42 -0.36
N GLY A 204 -2.73 31.16 -0.72
CA GLY A 204 -2.51 32.54 -0.27
C GLY A 204 -1.63 32.70 0.97
N GLY A 205 -0.98 31.62 1.44
CA GLY A 205 0.00 31.65 2.52
C GLY A 205 1.40 31.20 2.07
N ALA A 206 2.27 30.93 3.03
CA ALA A 206 3.51 30.20 2.80
C ALA A 206 3.23 28.70 2.58
N PRO A 207 4.04 27.97 1.79
CA PRO A 207 3.92 26.52 1.70
C PRO A 207 4.28 25.86 3.04
N ILE A 208 3.67 24.71 3.34
CA ILE A 208 3.96 23.92 4.54
C ILE A 208 4.88 22.77 4.15
N ARG A 209 6.04 22.66 4.79
CA ARG A 209 7.08 21.67 4.46
C ARG A 209 7.49 20.86 5.68
N LYS A 210 7.62 19.54 5.51
CA LYS A 210 7.97 18.61 6.58
C LYS A 210 8.55 17.30 6.06
N ALA A 211 9.61 16.84 6.70
CA ALA A 211 10.07 15.46 6.62
C ALA A 211 9.08 14.50 7.30
N MET A 212 8.51 13.56 6.54
CA MET A 212 7.57 12.55 7.03
C MET A 212 7.81 11.19 6.37
N ALA A 213 7.38 10.12 7.04
CA ALA A 213 7.38 8.80 6.44
C ALA A 213 6.26 8.70 5.40
N VAL A 214 6.58 8.20 4.21
CA VAL A 214 5.63 7.88 3.13
C VAL A 214 5.91 6.48 2.58
N ARG A 215 4.96 5.93 1.84
CA ARG A 215 5.06 4.59 1.24
C ARG A 215 5.35 4.70 -0.25
N GLN A 216 6.62 4.56 -0.63
CA GLN A 216 6.93 4.33 -2.04
C GLN A 216 6.34 2.98 -2.46
N VAL A 217 5.66 2.92 -3.61
CA VAL A 217 5.06 1.71 -4.18
C VAL A 217 5.85 1.32 -5.41
N ARG A 218 6.40 0.10 -5.40
CA ARG A 218 7.20 -0.45 -6.49
C ARG A 218 6.37 -0.57 -7.76
N ASP A 219 6.97 -0.23 -8.90
CA ASP A 219 6.37 -0.41 -10.22
C ASP A 219 4.98 0.26 -10.32
N TRP A 220 4.85 1.50 -9.82
CA TRP A 220 3.56 2.20 -9.64
C TRP A 220 2.61 2.15 -10.85
N ALA A 221 3.14 2.26 -12.07
CA ALA A 221 2.38 2.17 -13.32
C ALA A 221 1.73 0.79 -13.60
N LEU A 222 2.06 -0.23 -12.82
CA LEU A 222 1.45 -1.57 -12.82
C LEU A 222 0.64 -1.85 -11.53
N SER A 223 0.64 -0.93 -10.57
CA SER A 223 -0.05 -1.06 -9.28
C SER A 223 -1.58 -0.91 -9.42
N PRO A 224 -2.39 -1.37 -8.45
CA PRO A 224 -3.84 -1.17 -8.49
C PRO A 224 -4.25 0.32 -8.46
N PHE A 225 -3.40 1.22 -7.94
CA PHE A 225 -3.71 2.64 -7.77
C PHE A 225 -3.92 3.41 -9.09
N VAL A 226 -3.35 2.96 -10.21
CA VAL A 226 -3.51 3.60 -11.53
C VAL A 226 -4.73 3.12 -12.32
N ARG A 227 -5.46 2.09 -11.84
CA ARG A 227 -6.68 1.57 -12.53
C ARG A 227 -7.78 2.62 -12.68
N ILE A 228 -7.90 3.46 -11.66
CA ILE A 228 -8.97 4.46 -11.49
C ILE A 228 -8.54 5.80 -12.10
N ASN A 229 -7.28 6.18 -11.93
CA ASN A 229 -6.67 7.37 -12.51
C ASN A 229 -5.28 7.02 -13.06
N GLY A 230 -5.18 6.76 -14.37
CA GLY A 230 -3.92 6.37 -15.02
C GLY A 230 -2.82 7.44 -15.04
N ALA A 231 -3.14 8.68 -14.68
CA ALA A 231 -2.18 9.78 -14.56
C ALA A 231 -1.74 10.05 -13.10
N ARG A 232 -2.35 9.39 -12.11
CA ARG A 232 -1.98 9.45 -10.69
C ARG A 232 -0.52 9.05 -10.53
N ARG A 233 0.29 9.84 -9.80
CA ARG A 233 1.67 9.50 -9.39
C ARG A 233 1.86 9.42 -7.87
N ALA A 234 0.84 9.82 -7.11
CA ALA A 234 0.81 9.78 -5.66
C ALA A 234 -0.65 9.77 -5.16
N LEU A 235 -0.83 9.37 -3.91
CA LEU A 235 -2.08 9.36 -3.16
C LEU A 235 -1.76 9.94 -1.78
N ALA A 236 -2.42 11.04 -1.43
CA ALA A 236 -2.25 11.73 -0.15
C ALA A 236 -3.25 11.18 0.87
N GLY A 237 -2.74 10.54 1.92
CA GLY A 237 -3.53 9.91 2.98
C GLY A 237 -3.82 10.83 4.17
N ARG A 238 -4.47 10.27 5.20
CA ARG A 238 -4.73 10.99 6.47
C ARG A 238 -3.45 11.37 7.23
N ASP A 239 -2.37 10.61 7.08
CA ASP A 239 -1.06 10.89 7.65
C ASP A 239 -0.49 12.25 7.21
N LEU A 240 -0.56 12.62 5.93
CA LEU A 240 -0.12 13.93 5.44
C LEU A 240 -0.90 15.06 6.11
N LEU A 241 -2.23 14.94 6.14
CA LEU A 241 -3.13 15.93 6.74
C LEU A 241 -2.82 16.13 8.24
N ARG A 242 -2.58 15.03 8.97
CA ARG A 242 -2.18 15.04 10.39
C ARG A 242 -0.79 15.63 10.58
N ALA A 243 0.21 15.11 9.86
CA ALA A 243 1.61 15.44 10.04
C ALA A 243 1.88 16.93 9.78
N MET A 244 1.20 17.52 8.80
CA MET A 244 1.34 18.93 8.42
C MET A 244 0.24 19.85 8.95
N GLY A 245 -0.76 19.34 9.67
CA GLY A 245 -1.87 20.14 10.23
C GLY A 245 -2.76 20.79 9.15
N LEU A 246 -2.91 20.16 7.99
CA LEU A 246 -3.52 20.80 6.81
C LEU A 246 -5.04 20.95 6.95
N ARG A 247 -5.53 22.19 6.99
CA ARG A 247 -6.95 22.48 6.72
C ARG A 247 -7.19 22.50 5.21
N VAL A 248 -8.03 21.58 4.71
CA VAL A 248 -8.39 21.48 3.29
C VAL A 248 -9.86 21.84 3.07
N GLU A 249 -10.14 22.72 2.10
CA GLU A 249 -11.49 23.03 1.61
C GLU A 249 -11.74 22.30 0.28
N LEU A 250 -12.81 21.51 0.21
CA LEU A 250 -13.25 20.83 -1.01
C LEU A 250 -14.44 21.57 -1.63
N ARG A 251 -14.19 22.30 -2.72
CA ARG A 251 -15.18 23.13 -3.39
C ARG A 251 -15.74 22.39 -4.61
N SER A 252 -16.50 21.32 -4.33
CA SER A 252 -17.01 20.36 -5.33
C SER A 252 -17.70 21.00 -6.55
N ALA A 253 -18.49 22.05 -6.36
CA ALA A 253 -19.16 22.76 -7.46
C ALA A 253 -18.18 23.36 -8.49
N ASP A 254 -17.02 23.84 -8.02
CA ASP A 254 -15.98 24.46 -8.85
C ASP A 254 -14.86 23.45 -9.21
N SER A 255 -14.95 22.20 -8.74
CA SER A 255 -13.89 21.18 -8.81
C SER A 255 -12.55 21.63 -8.21
N GLU A 256 -12.58 22.49 -7.20
CA GLU A 256 -11.37 23.09 -6.61
C GLU A 256 -11.03 22.48 -5.24
N THR A 257 -9.74 22.38 -4.94
CA THR A 257 -9.20 21.98 -3.64
C THR A 257 -8.28 23.08 -3.15
N ARG A 258 -8.52 23.61 -1.95
CA ARG A 258 -7.68 24.65 -1.33
C ARG A 258 -7.06 24.14 -0.05
N VAL A 259 -5.79 24.49 0.15
CA VAL A 259 -5.05 24.19 1.39
C VAL A 259 -4.91 25.50 2.15
N LEU A 260 -5.65 25.66 3.24
CA LEU A 260 -5.88 26.93 3.93
C LEU A 260 -4.86 27.20 5.06
N GLY A 261 -3.67 26.60 4.97
CA GLY A 261 -2.61 26.69 5.98
C GLY A 261 -2.90 25.90 7.27
N THR A 262 -2.00 26.09 8.24
CA THR A 262 -2.21 25.85 9.67
C THR A 262 -2.69 27.13 10.34
N ASP A 263 -3.47 27.01 11.41
CA ASP A 263 -3.75 28.12 12.35
C ASP A 263 -2.61 28.29 13.38
#